data_AF-A0A447TMV7-F1
#
_entry.id   AF-A0A447TMV7-F1
#
_cell.length_a   1.000
_cell.length_b   1.000
_cell.length_c   1.000
_cell.angle_alpha   90.00
_cell.angle_beta   90.00
_cell.angle_gamma   90.00
#
_symmetry.space_group_name_H-M   'P 1'
#
loop_
_entity.id
_entity.type
_entity.pdbx_description
1 polymer ?
#
loop_
_entity_poly.entity_id
_entity_poly.type
_entity_poly.pdbx_seq_one_letter_code
_entity_poly.pdbx_strand_id
1 'polypeptide(L)'
;MTNMTQASATEKKGASDLLRFKIFGMPLPLYAFALITLLLSHFYNAIPTDLVGGFALMFVMGAIFGEIGKRLPIFNKYIGGAPVMIFLVAAYFVYAGIFTQKEIDAISNVMDKSNFLNLFIAVLITGAILSVNRKLLLKSLLGYIPTILAGIVGASLFGIVIGLCFGIPVDRIMMLYVLADYGRW
;
A
#
# COMPACT_ATOMS: atom_id res chain seq x y z
N MET A 1 -50.26 -2.47 44.15
CA MET A 1 -49.45 -3.40 43.34
C MET A 1 -49.18 -2.71 41.99
N THR A 2 -48.29 -1.72 41.97
CA THR A 2 -46.89 -1.84 41.48
C THR A 2 -46.80 -2.42 40.08
N ASN A 3 -46.68 -1.54 39.09
CA ASN A 3 -45.85 -1.76 37.90
C ASN A 3 -45.14 -0.44 37.55
N MET A 4 -44.14 -0.11 38.37
CA MET A 4 -43.00 0.68 37.91
C MET A 4 -42.17 -0.25 37.01
N THR A 5 -42.08 0.03 35.71
CA THR A 5 -40.85 -0.06 34.90
C THR A 5 -41.13 0.17 33.42
N GLN A 6 -41.02 1.42 32.99
CA GLN A 6 -40.46 1.73 31.67
C GLN A 6 -39.53 2.93 31.83
N ALA A 7 -38.35 2.66 32.38
CA ALA A 7 -37.20 3.51 32.21
C ALA A 7 -36.12 2.72 31.47
N SER A 8 -35.50 3.36 30.49
CA SER A 8 -34.33 2.93 29.70
C SER A 8 -34.60 2.08 28.45
N ALA A 9 -34.86 2.75 27.33
CA ALA A 9 -34.67 2.18 26.00
C ALA A 9 -34.15 3.19 24.96
N THR A 10 -33.39 4.22 25.37
CA THR A 10 -32.97 5.30 24.45
C THR A 10 -31.46 5.42 24.23
N GLU A 11 -30.58 4.65 24.88
CA GLU A 11 -29.13 4.96 24.86
C GLU A 11 -28.19 4.04 24.03
N LYS A 12 -28.68 3.04 23.27
CA LYS A 12 -27.78 2.05 22.61
C LYS A 12 -27.68 2.07 21.07
N LYS A 13 -28.15 3.11 20.38
CA LYS A 13 -28.04 3.18 18.90
C LYS A 13 -26.65 3.58 18.39
N GLY A 14 -25.90 4.42 19.11
CA GLY A 14 -24.59 4.92 18.63
C GLY A 14 -23.43 3.93 18.82
N ALA A 15 -23.31 3.31 20.00
CA ALA A 15 -22.22 2.39 20.31
C ALA A 15 -22.29 1.08 19.51
N SER A 16 -23.51 0.58 19.23
CA SER A 16 -23.71 -0.64 18.45
C SER A 16 -23.39 -0.48 16.96
N ASP A 17 -23.53 0.73 16.42
CA ASP A 17 -23.18 1.02 15.02
C ASP A 17 -21.67 1.15 14.82
N LEU A 18 -20.94 1.74 15.78
CA LEU A 18 -19.48 1.75 15.78
C LEU A 18 -18.89 0.33 15.88
N LEU A 19 -19.56 -0.57 16.61
CA LEU A 19 -19.17 -1.98 16.71
C LEU A 19 -19.38 -2.75 15.40
N ARG A 20 -20.25 -2.27 14.50
CA ARG A 20 -20.46 -2.84 13.16
C ARG A 20 -19.45 -2.35 12.13
N PHE A 21 -18.72 -1.28 12.44
CA PHE A 21 -17.68 -0.75 11.58
C PHE A 21 -16.59 -1.80 11.37
N LYS A 22 -16.17 -1.96 10.12
CA LYS A 22 -15.15 -2.94 9.74
C LYS A 22 -13.89 -2.24 9.26
N ILE A 23 -12.76 -2.70 9.77
CA ILE A 23 -11.43 -2.30 9.31
C ILE A 23 -10.81 -3.55 8.70
N PHE A 24 -10.51 -3.51 7.40
CA PHE A 24 -9.97 -4.66 6.67
C PHE A 24 -10.80 -5.96 6.84
N GLY A 25 -12.14 -5.82 6.83
CA GLY A 25 -13.07 -6.93 7.02
C GLY A 25 -13.26 -7.40 8.48
N MET A 26 -12.42 -6.94 9.41
CA MET A 26 -12.53 -7.26 10.85
C MET A 26 -13.47 -6.26 11.56
N PRO A 27 -14.38 -6.71 12.44
CA PRO A 27 -15.15 -5.82 13.32
C PRO A 27 -14.23 -4.98 14.20
N LEU A 28 -14.65 -3.75 14.51
CA LEU A 28 -13.86 -2.81 15.30
C LEU A 28 -13.27 -3.40 16.60
N PRO A 29 -14.00 -4.20 17.42
CA PRO A 29 -13.43 -4.80 18.63
C PRO A 29 -12.28 -5.76 18.35
N LEU A 30 -12.38 -6.55 17.27
CA LEU A 30 -11.36 -7.51 16.90
C LEU A 30 -10.12 -6.79 16.38
N TYR A 31 -10.31 -5.72 15.60
CA TYR A 31 -9.21 -4.86 15.20
C TYR A 31 -8.55 -4.16 16.38
N ALA A 32 -9.33 -3.69 17.36
CA ALA A 32 -8.80 -3.06 18.57
C ALA A 32 -7.92 -4.03 19.37
N PHE A 33 -8.32 -5.31 19.48
CA PHE A 33 -7.47 -6.34 20.07
C PHE A 33 -6.13 -6.48 19.33
N ALA A 34 -6.17 -6.59 17.99
CA ALA A 34 -4.95 -6.68 17.18
C ALA A 34 -4.05 -5.43 17.31
N LEU A 35 -4.66 -4.24 17.35
CA LEU A 35 -3.94 -2.98 17.54
C LEU A 35 -3.27 -2.92 18.93
N ILE A 36 -3.98 -3.32 19.99
CA ILE A 36 -3.42 -3.37 21.34
C ILE A 36 -2.24 -4.35 21.39
N THR A 37 -2.35 -5.53 20.76
CA THR A 37 -1.22 -6.47 20.71
C THR A 37 0.00 -5.89 20.00
N LEU A 38 -0.21 -5.14 18.91
CA LEU A 38 0.89 -4.46 18.21
C LEU A 38 1.50 -3.35 19.07
N LEU A 39 0.69 -2.52 19.72
CA LEU A 39 1.16 -1.44 20.60
C LEU A 39 1.94 -1.99 21.80
N LEU A 40 1.47 -3.08 22.41
CA LEU A 40 2.23 -3.77 23.47
C LEU A 40 3.57 -4.26 22.93
N SER A 41 3.60 -4.92 21.77
CA SER A 41 4.85 -5.36 21.15
C SER A 41 5.81 -4.19 20.88
N HIS A 42 5.29 -3.05 20.44
CA HIS A 42 6.04 -1.81 20.21
C HIS A 42 6.64 -1.24 21.51
N PHE A 43 5.83 -1.04 22.56
CA PHE A 43 6.30 -0.48 23.83
C PHE A 43 7.26 -1.40 24.59
N TYR A 44 7.07 -2.73 24.50
CA TYR A 44 7.99 -3.71 25.09
C TYR A 44 9.17 -4.06 24.19
N ASN A 45 9.25 -3.47 22.98
CA ASN A 45 10.27 -3.75 21.96
C ASN A 45 10.45 -5.27 21.72
N ALA A 46 9.33 -5.99 21.67
CA ALA A 46 9.24 -7.45 21.67
C ALA A 46 8.48 -7.92 20.44
N ILE A 47 9.05 -7.70 19.26
CA ILE A 47 8.56 -8.23 18.00
C ILE A 47 9.56 -9.26 17.43
N PRO A 48 9.14 -10.46 17.03
CA PRO A 48 10.00 -11.39 16.32
C PRO A 48 10.27 -10.86 14.90
N THR A 49 11.51 -10.95 14.44
CA THR A 49 11.93 -10.45 13.12
C THR A 49 11.78 -11.50 12.01
N ASP A 50 10.72 -12.30 12.12
CA ASP A 50 10.36 -13.37 11.19
C ASP A 50 9.08 -13.01 10.41
N LEU A 51 8.61 -13.96 9.59
CA LEU A 51 7.38 -13.80 8.81
C LEU A 51 6.16 -13.51 9.68
N VAL A 52 6.07 -14.08 10.89
CA VAL A 52 4.90 -13.92 11.76
C VAL A 52 4.86 -12.50 12.32
N GLY A 53 5.97 -12.01 12.87
CA GLY A 53 6.05 -10.64 13.39
C GLY A 53 5.92 -9.59 12.30
N GLY A 54 6.60 -9.79 11.16
CA GLY A 54 6.52 -8.89 10.02
C GLY A 54 5.09 -8.80 9.46
N PHE A 55 4.43 -9.94 9.21
CA PHE A 55 3.04 -9.91 8.74
C PHE A 55 2.08 -9.32 9.78
N ALA A 56 2.23 -9.63 11.07
CA ALA A 56 1.36 -9.06 12.10
C ALA A 56 1.41 -7.53 12.08
N LEU A 57 2.61 -6.94 12.01
CA LEU A 57 2.78 -5.50 11.90
C LEU A 57 2.20 -4.97 10.59
N MET A 58 2.58 -5.55 9.46
CA MET A 58 2.15 -5.10 8.12
C MET A 58 0.63 -5.17 7.94
N PHE A 59 -0.04 -6.20 8.47
CA PHE A 59 -1.49 -6.34 8.42
C PHE A 59 -2.20 -5.30 9.27
N VAL A 60 -1.81 -5.15 10.54
CA VAL A 60 -2.49 -4.22 11.44
C VAL A 60 -2.29 -2.78 10.99
N MET A 61 -1.06 -2.39 10.65
CA MET A 61 -0.76 -1.06 10.14
C MET A 61 -1.41 -0.80 8.78
N GLY A 62 -1.30 -1.75 7.85
CA GLY A 62 -1.92 -1.64 6.54
C GLY A 62 -3.45 -1.54 6.61
N ALA A 63 -4.08 -2.22 7.57
CA ALA A 63 -5.52 -2.20 7.75
C ALA A 63 -6.05 -0.81 8.13
N ILE A 64 -5.47 -0.16 9.14
CA ILE A 64 -5.95 1.17 9.58
C ILE A 64 -5.66 2.25 8.55
N PHE A 65 -4.43 2.34 8.03
CA PHE A 65 -4.08 3.39 7.07
C PHE A 65 -4.71 3.15 5.70
N GLY A 66 -4.97 1.90 5.34
CA GLY A 66 -5.76 1.56 4.16
C GLY A 66 -7.21 2.04 4.28
N GLU A 67 -7.84 1.84 5.44
CA GLU A 67 -9.22 2.28 5.67
C GLU A 67 -9.32 3.82 5.69
N ILE A 68 -8.35 4.49 6.30
CA ILE A 68 -8.23 5.97 6.28
C ILE A 68 -8.04 6.47 4.84
N GLY A 69 -7.12 5.86 4.08
CA GLY A 69 -6.83 6.24 2.70
C GLY A 69 -8.02 6.09 1.76
N LYS A 70 -8.90 5.09 1.99
CA LYS A 70 -10.15 4.93 1.23
C LYS A 70 -11.22 5.97 1.58
N ARG A 71 -11.26 6.40 2.84
CA ARG A 71 -12.31 7.31 3.36
C ARG A 71 -12.03 8.77 3.08
N LEU A 72 -10.76 9.14 2.89
CA LEU A 72 -10.40 10.51 2.52
C LEU A 72 -10.78 10.78 1.05
N PRO A 73 -11.76 11.67 0.77
CA PRO A 73 -12.34 11.81 -0.56
C PRO A 73 -11.35 12.34 -1.62
N ILE A 74 -10.48 13.28 -1.23
CA ILE A 74 -9.45 13.84 -2.12
C ILE A 74 -8.37 12.78 -2.39
N PHE A 75 -7.92 12.09 -1.34
CA PHE A 75 -6.85 11.11 -1.43
C PHE A 75 -7.26 9.87 -2.25
N ASN A 76 -8.49 9.41 -2.04
CA ASN A 76 -9.03 8.27 -2.76
C ASN A 76 -9.25 8.55 -4.25
N LYS A 77 -9.70 9.75 -4.62
CA LYS A 77 -10.03 10.08 -6.02
C LYS A 77 -8.83 10.51 -6.86
N TYR A 78 -7.87 11.24 -6.27
CA TYR A 78 -6.81 11.90 -7.06
C TYR A 78 -5.40 11.34 -6.84
N ILE A 79 -5.14 10.67 -5.72
CA ILE A 79 -3.77 10.28 -5.34
C ILE A 79 -3.55 8.78 -5.51
N GLY A 80 -4.54 7.96 -5.15
CA GLY A 80 -4.46 6.50 -5.25
C GLY A 80 -5.02 5.75 -4.04
N GLY A 81 -5.62 6.45 -3.08
CA GLY A 81 -6.40 5.83 -2.00
C GLY A 81 -5.56 4.98 -1.02
N ALA A 82 -6.07 3.78 -0.72
CA ALA A 82 -5.51 2.90 0.31
C ALA A 82 -4.00 2.59 0.15
N PRO A 83 -3.54 2.06 -1.00
CA PRO A 83 -2.14 1.62 -1.14
C PRO A 83 -1.15 2.75 -0.97
N VAL A 84 -1.43 3.91 -1.56
CA VAL A 84 -0.54 5.09 -1.49
C VAL A 84 -0.49 5.64 -0.07
N MET A 85 -1.61 5.67 0.66
CA MET A 85 -1.64 6.11 2.05
C MET A 85 -0.77 5.22 2.94
N ILE A 86 -0.92 3.89 2.81
CA ILE A 86 -0.13 2.94 3.61
C ILE A 86 1.37 3.14 3.35
N PHE A 87 1.76 3.25 2.07
CA PHE A 87 3.15 3.45 1.69
C PHE A 87 3.75 4.75 2.25
N LEU A 88 3.05 5.88 2.08
CA LEU A 88 3.54 7.17 2.56
C LEU A 88 3.65 7.22 4.08
N VAL A 89 2.68 6.66 4.79
CA VAL A 89 2.70 6.61 6.26
C VAL A 89 3.83 5.70 6.75
N ALA A 90 4.04 4.54 6.13
CA ALA A 90 5.15 3.66 6.49
C ALA A 90 6.51 4.35 6.28
N ALA A 91 6.69 5.05 5.16
CA ALA A 91 7.90 5.84 4.90
C ALA A 91 8.08 6.97 5.93
N TYR A 92 7.00 7.66 6.29
CA TYR A 92 7.02 8.69 7.33
C TYR A 92 7.38 8.10 8.70
N PHE A 93 6.89 6.90 9.05
CA PHE A 93 7.19 6.24 10.32
C PHE A 93 8.67 5.89 10.44
N VAL A 94 9.32 5.49 9.35
CA VAL A 94 10.77 5.31 9.31
C VAL A 94 11.49 6.66 9.45
N TYR A 95 11.09 7.66 8.67
CA TYR A 95 11.73 8.99 8.69
C TYR A 95 11.64 9.70 10.05
N ALA A 96 10.47 9.65 10.69
CA ALA A 96 10.20 10.29 11.98
C ALA A 96 10.71 9.47 13.18
N GLY A 97 11.31 8.29 12.95
CA GLY A 97 11.78 7.41 14.02
C GLY A 97 10.66 6.82 14.88
N ILE A 98 9.46 6.68 14.32
CA ILE A 98 8.32 6.08 15.00
C ILE A 98 8.49 4.56 15.07
N PHE A 99 9.03 3.93 14.03
CA PHE A 99 9.38 2.52 14.10
C PHE A 99 10.66 2.28 14.91
N THR A 100 10.63 1.23 15.72
CA THR A 100 11.82 0.65 16.34
C THR A 100 12.67 -0.08 15.29
N GLN A 101 13.97 -0.28 15.60
CA GLN A 101 14.85 -1.02 14.68
C GLN A 101 14.33 -2.44 14.40
N LYS A 102 13.78 -3.13 15.39
CA LYS A 102 13.24 -4.49 15.22
C LYS A 102 12.04 -4.52 14.27
N GLU A 103 11.19 -3.50 14.29
CA GLU A 103 10.05 -3.40 13.39
C GLU A 103 10.49 -3.19 11.94
N ILE A 104 11.50 -2.33 11.73
CA ILE A 104 12.12 -2.14 10.42
C ILE A 104 12.76 -3.45 9.94
N ASP A 105 13.52 -4.13 10.79
CA ASP A 105 14.16 -5.41 10.47
C ASP A 105 13.14 -6.50 10.17
N ALA A 106 12.02 -6.55 10.89
CA ALA A 106 10.94 -7.51 10.64
C ALA A 106 10.32 -7.29 9.25
N ILE A 107 10.03 -6.03 8.87
CA ILE A 107 9.47 -5.69 7.56
C ILE A 107 10.50 -6.01 6.45
N SER A 108 11.74 -5.56 6.60
CA SER A 108 12.81 -5.80 5.62
C SER A 108 13.12 -7.28 5.46
N ASN A 109 13.09 -8.05 6.55
CA ASN A 109 13.27 -9.51 6.47
C ASN A 109 12.14 -10.17 5.69
N VAL A 110 10.89 -9.75 5.86
CA VAL A 110 9.78 -10.29 5.05
C VAL A 110 9.95 -9.93 3.58
N MET A 111 10.19 -8.65 3.29
CA MET A 111 10.21 -8.14 1.92
C MET A 111 11.41 -8.67 1.12
N ASP A 112 12.61 -8.55 1.69
CA ASP A 112 13.86 -8.79 0.96
C ASP A 112 14.48 -10.14 1.33
N LYS A 113 14.67 -10.44 2.62
CA LYS A 113 15.36 -11.66 3.06
C LYS A 113 14.56 -12.92 2.75
N SER A 114 13.25 -12.91 3.00
CA SER A 114 12.33 -13.98 2.68
C SER A 114 11.83 -13.92 1.23
N ASN A 115 12.23 -12.93 0.45
CA ASN A 115 11.82 -12.73 -0.95
C ASN A 115 10.29 -12.67 -1.13
N PHE A 116 9.56 -12.16 -0.14
CA PHE A 116 8.10 -12.06 -0.24
C PHE A 116 7.67 -11.15 -1.41
N LEU A 117 8.43 -10.09 -1.68
CA LEU A 117 8.17 -9.21 -2.84
C LEU A 117 8.23 -10.00 -4.15
N ASN A 118 9.27 -10.82 -4.34
CA ASN A 118 9.43 -11.65 -5.53
C ASN A 118 8.35 -12.73 -5.63
N LEU A 119 7.98 -13.36 -4.51
CA LEU A 119 6.86 -14.30 -4.46
C LEU A 119 5.54 -13.63 -4.87
N PHE A 120 5.27 -12.43 -4.34
CA PHE A 120 4.06 -11.68 -4.62
C PHE A 120 3.97 -11.28 -6.10
N ILE A 121 5.08 -10.78 -6.69
CA ILE A 121 5.17 -10.49 -8.12
C ILE A 121 4.95 -11.76 -8.96
N ALA A 122 5.59 -12.88 -8.60
CA ALA A 122 5.45 -14.14 -9.33
C ALA A 122 4.00 -14.64 -9.34
N VAL A 123 3.30 -14.59 -8.21
CA VAL A 123 1.89 -14.99 -8.09
C VAL A 123 0.99 -14.07 -8.92
N LEU A 124 1.19 -12.75 -8.86
CA LEU A 124 0.40 -11.80 -9.65
C LEU A 124 0.60 -11.95 -11.16
N ILE A 125 1.86 -12.05 -11.62
CA ILE A 125 2.17 -12.24 -13.04
C ILE A 125 1.56 -13.56 -13.53
N THR A 126 1.79 -14.65 -12.80
CA THR A 126 1.27 -15.97 -13.17
C THR A 126 -0.25 -15.97 -13.22
N GLY A 127 -0.91 -15.42 -12.20
CA GLY A 127 -2.37 -15.31 -12.14
C GLY A 127 -2.95 -14.46 -13.26
N ALA A 128 -2.34 -13.31 -13.55
CA ALA A 128 -2.79 -12.42 -14.62
C ALA A 128 -2.64 -13.06 -16.01
N ILE A 129 -1.52 -13.74 -16.29
CA ILE A 129 -1.28 -14.42 -17.56
C ILE A 129 -2.26 -15.58 -17.74
N LEU A 130 -2.43 -16.41 -16.72
CA LEU A 130 -3.26 -17.63 -16.81
C LEU A 130 -4.75 -17.30 -16.92
N SER A 131 -5.18 -16.13 -16.42
CA SER A 131 -6.57 -15.66 -16.52
C SER A 131 -6.96 -15.19 -17.93
N VAL A 132 -6.02 -14.99 -18.86
CA VAL A 132 -6.29 -14.44 -20.20
C VAL A 132 -6.27 -15.54 -21.26
N ASN A 133 -7.18 -15.45 -22.24
CA ASN A 133 -7.21 -16.39 -23.37
C ASN A 133 -5.93 -16.27 -24.23
N ARG A 134 -5.28 -17.40 -24.52
CA ARG A 134 -4.05 -17.50 -25.33
C ARG A 134 -4.07 -16.67 -26.61
N LYS A 135 -5.21 -16.59 -27.32
CA LYS A 135 -5.33 -15.86 -28.60
C LYS A 135 -5.24 -14.35 -28.39
N LEU A 136 -5.85 -13.85 -27.32
CA LEU A 136 -5.78 -12.43 -26.96
C LEU A 136 -4.37 -12.08 -26.47
N LEU A 137 -3.77 -12.95 -25.65
CA LEU A 137 -2.42 -12.75 -25.11
C LEU A 137 -1.37 -12.56 -26.22
N LEU A 138 -1.36 -13.45 -27.22
CA LEU A 138 -0.43 -13.35 -28.36
C LEU A 138 -0.65 -12.06 -29.17
N LYS A 139 -1.90 -11.65 -29.38
CA LYS A 139 -2.23 -10.42 -30.10
C LYS A 139 -1.83 -9.17 -29.30
N SER A 140 -2.04 -9.17 -27.99
CA SER A 140 -1.69 -8.07 -27.11
C SER A 140 -0.18 -7.87 -27.01
N LEU A 141 0.63 -8.94 -26.95
CA LEU A 141 2.09 -8.84 -26.93
C LEU A 141 2.64 -8.12 -28.17
N LEU A 142 2.12 -8.44 -29.36
CA LEU A 142 2.52 -7.79 -30.61
C LEU A 142 2.17 -6.29 -30.63
N GLY A 143 1.07 -5.89 -30.00
CA GLY A 143 0.70 -4.48 -29.88
C GLY A 143 1.44 -3.75 -28.76
N TYR A 144 1.84 -4.47 -27.71
CA TYR A 144 2.48 -3.88 -26.53
C TYR A 144 3.89 -3.37 -26.83
N ILE A 145 4.68 -4.12 -27.60
CA ILE A 145 6.07 -3.73 -27.93
C ILE A 145 6.14 -2.38 -28.70
N PRO A 146 5.41 -2.17 -29.81
CA PRO A 146 5.39 -0.87 -30.49
C PRO A 146 4.86 0.26 -29.60
N THR A 147 3.90 -0.03 -28.71
CA THR A 147 3.32 0.97 -27.80
C THR A 147 4.34 1.42 -26.76
N ILE A 148 5.13 0.50 -26.18
CA ILE A 148 6.23 0.86 -25.26
C ILE A 148 7.27 1.72 -25.98
N LEU A 149 7.70 1.32 -27.17
CA LEU A 149 8.70 2.07 -27.94
C LEU A 149 8.20 3.47 -28.28
N ALA A 150 6.93 3.61 -28.68
CA ALA A 150 6.30 4.91 -28.91
C ALA A 150 6.26 5.76 -27.63
N GLY A 151 5.98 5.13 -26.47
CA GLY A 151 6.04 5.78 -25.17
C GLY A 151 7.43 6.32 -24.82
N ILE A 152 8.48 5.51 -25.02
CA ILE A 152 9.88 5.90 -24.78
C ILE A 152 10.28 7.05 -25.71
N VAL A 153 9.94 6.98 -27.01
CA VAL A 153 10.21 8.04 -27.98
C VAL A 153 9.48 9.33 -27.59
N GLY A 154 8.20 9.23 -27.21
CA GLY A 154 7.40 10.36 -26.74
C GLY A 154 8.00 11.01 -25.50
N ALA A 155 8.31 10.23 -24.47
CA ALA A 155 8.94 10.72 -23.24
C ALA A 155 10.31 11.37 -23.51
N SER A 156 11.11 10.78 -24.40
CA SER A 156 12.39 11.35 -24.84
C SER A 156 12.19 12.70 -25.51
N LEU A 157 11.23 12.80 -26.45
CA LEU A 157 10.98 14.04 -27.19
C LEU A 157 10.49 15.16 -26.26
N PHE A 158 9.50 14.88 -25.41
CA PHE A 158 8.99 15.86 -24.45
C PHE A 158 10.05 16.26 -23.42
N GLY A 159 10.83 15.29 -22.92
CA GLY A 159 11.94 15.56 -22.00
C GLY A 159 12.98 16.50 -22.62
N ILE A 160 13.36 16.25 -23.88
CA ILE A 160 14.32 17.09 -24.62
C ILE A 160 13.77 18.49 -24.83
N VAL A 161 12.51 18.62 -25.28
CA VAL A 161 11.89 19.93 -25.53
C VAL A 161 11.85 20.77 -24.25
N ILE A 162 11.38 20.19 -23.13
CA ILE A 162 11.39 20.88 -21.83
C ILE A 162 12.81 21.17 -21.37
N GLY A 163 13.74 20.23 -21.51
CA GLY A 163 15.14 20.40 -21.14
C GLY A 163 15.78 21.60 -21.85
N LEU A 164 15.54 21.73 -23.16
CA LEU A 164 16.00 22.87 -23.95
C LEU A 164 15.36 24.19 -23.50
N CYS A 165 14.07 24.21 -23.15
CA CYS A 165 13.42 25.40 -22.57
C CYS A 165 14.05 25.85 -21.24
N PHE A 166 14.55 24.91 -20.44
CA PHE A 166 15.24 25.19 -19.17
C PHE A 166 16.77 25.30 -19.31
N GLY A 167 17.32 25.22 -20.52
CA GLY A 167 18.77 25.28 -20.77
C GLY A 167 19.55 24.07 -20.25
N ILE A 168 18.89 22.93 -20.03
CA ILE A 168 19.51 21.68 -19.61
C ILE A 168 19.98 20.91 -20.84
N PRO A 169 21.23 20.40 -20.86
CA PRO A 169 21.75 19.71 -22.03
C PRO A 169 21.11 18.33 -22.19
N VAL A 170 20.99 17.90 -23.45
CA VAL A 170 20.19 16.72 -23.87
C VAL A 170 20.72 15.41 -23.30
N ASP A 171 22.04 15.28 -23.16
CA ASP A 171 22.70 14.13 -22.52
C ASP A 171 22.22 13.95 -21.07
N ARG A 172 22.12 15.04 -20.31
CA ARG A 172 21.64 15.00 -18.92
C ARG A 172 20.16 14.62 -18.85
N ILE A 173 19.34 15.16 -19.73
CA ILE A 173 17.91 14.82 -19.83
C ILE A 173 17.73 13.33 -20.14
N MET A 174 18.45 12.83 -21.13
CA MET A 174 18.33 11.43 -21.54
C MET A 174 18.85 10.49 -20.46
N MET A 175 20.01 10.77 -19.85
CA MET A 175 20.61 9.85 -18.87
C MET A 175 19.95 9.89 -17.49
N LEU A 176 19.64 11.07 -16.95
CA LEU A 176 19.21 11.20 -15.55
C LEU A 176 17.68 11.27 -15.37
N TYR A 177 16.94 11.57 -16.44
CA TYR A 177 15.48 11.68 -16.37
C TYR A 177 14.84 10.57 -17.19
N VAL A 178 14.96 10.61 -18.52
CA VAL A 178 14.24 9.70 -19.41
C VAL A 178 14.66 8.25 -19.17
N LEU A 179 15.95 7.94 -19.28
CA LEU A 179 16.43 6.56 -19.15
C LEU A 179 16.35 6.07 -17.70
N ALA A 180 16.51 6.96 -16.71
CA ALA A 180 16.39 6.62 -15.30
C ALA A 180 14.95 6.20 -14.94
N ASP A 181 13.94 6.83 -15.53
CA ASP A 181 12.54 6.49 -15.30
C ASP A 181 12.15 5.12 -15.89
N TYR A 182 12.73 4.75 -17.04
CA TYR A 182 12.47 3.46 -17.69
C TYR A 182 13.38 2.32 -17.23
N GLY A 183 14.60 2.61 -16.76
CA GLY A 183 15.64 1.61 -16.47
C GLY A 183 15.84 1.23 -15.00
N ARG A 184 15.13 1.87 -14.05
CA ARG A 184 15.29 1.63 -12.60
C ARG A 184 14.28 0.63 -12.00
N TRP A 185 13.94 -0.43 -12.73
CA TRP A 185 13.06 -1.50 -12.24
C TRP A 185 13.82 -2.82 -12.13
#